data_AF-B2AI63-F1
#
_entry.id   AF-B2AI63-F1
#
_cell.length_a   1.000
_cell.length_b   1.000
_cell.length_c   1.000
_cell.angle_alpha   90.00
_cell.angle_beta   90.00
_cell.angle_gamma   90.00
#
_symmetry.space_group_name_H-M   'P 1'
#
loop_
_entity.id
_entity.type
_entity.pdbx_description
1 polymer ?
#
loop_
_entity_poly.entity_id
_entity_poly.type
_entity_poly.pdbx_seq_one_letter_code
_entity_poly.pdbx_strand_id
1 'polypeptide(L)'
;MGTSANNADERRTIYANWILSQAFSEVARGIRESLEEAYFFLKIAKIHDGPMKADAFNALMRESRKEAQRAKFPDLIAKVNQGLTEALVFAAEFHSLQKVRNCLEHRGGTVGAQDADADGVLILSMPRIKLSYMRGTEEIELEPGCTVDPGDERKDVEIYSQRVTRTRAYRLGERITFTADEFQEIAFACTLFLGDLVAKLPKATPGDLKRGKLV
;
A
#
# COMPACT_ATOMS: atom_id res chain seq x y z
N MET A 1 28.11 -31.85 26.51
CA MET A 1 26.64 -32.04 26.51
C MET A 1 26.12 -31.27 25.31
N GLY A 2 25.67 -31.99 24.28
CA GLY A 2 25.35 -31.42 22.98
C GLY A 2 23.99 -30.73 22.95
N THR A 3 23.94 -29.57 22.33
CA THR A 3 22.72 -29.04 21.71
C THR A 3 22.90 -29.16 20.21
N SER A 4 22.31 -30.23 19.71
CA SER A 4 22.09 -30.63 18.33
C SER A 4 21.77 -29.46 17.39
N ALA A 5 22.26 -29.59 16.15
CA ALA A 5 21.91 -28.83 14.96
C ALA A 5 20.60 -28.02 15.04
N ASN A 6 20.71 -26.69 14.87
CA ASN A 6 19.66 -25.87 14.27
C ASN A 6 19.09 -26.65 13.06
N ASN A 7 17.82 -27.02 13.06
CA ASN A 7 17.22 -27.81 11.98
C ASN A 7 17.26 -26.98 10.67
N ALA A 8 17.46 -27.62 9.52
CA ALA A 8 17.41 -26.94 8.22
C ALA A 8 16.08 -26.21 8.00
N ASP A 9 14.98 -26.77 8.51
CA ASP A 9 13.64 -26.15 8.45
C ASP A 9 13.56 -24.88 9.29
N GLU A 10 14.20 -24.85 10.46
CA GLU A 10 14.21 -23.67 11.32
C GLU A 10 14.98 -22.53 10.65
N ARG A 11 16.14 -22.82 10.06
CA ARG A 11 16.90 -21.83 9.25
C ARG A 11 16.07 -21.33 8.08
N ARG A 12 15.34 -22.22 7.40
CA ARG A 12 14.48 -21.85 6.27
C ARG A 12 13.37 -20.90 6.71
N THR A 13 12.71 -21.19 7.83
CA THR A 13 11.66 -20.32 8.40
C THR A 13 12.21 -18.96 8.81
N ILE A 14 13.37 -18.91 9.48
CA ILE A 14 14.02 -17.65 9.86
C ILE A 14 14.34 -16.82 8.61
N TYR A 15 14.93 -17.45 7.59
CA TYR A 15 15.26 -16.78 6.34
C TYR A 15 14.02 -16.29 5.59
N ALA A 16 12.96 -17.10 5.51
CA ALA A 16 11.69 -16.73 4.89
C ALA A 16 11.05 -15.50 5.57
N ASN A 17 11.02 -15.49 6.90
CA ASN A 17 10.51 -14.35 7.66
C ASN A 17 11.37 -13.09 7.43
N TRP A 18 12.69 -13.24 7.37
CA TRP A 18 13.59 -12.12 7.09
C TRP A 18 13.35 -11.54 5.70
N ILE A 19 13.35 -12.37 4.64
CA ILE A 19 13.20 -11.88 3.27
C ILE A 19 11.83 -11.23 3.04
N LEU A 20 10.75 -11.79 3.61
CA LEU A 20 9.40 -11.22 3.47
C LEU A 20 9.27 -9.89 4.25
N SER A 21 9.91 -9.77 5.42
CA SER A 21 9.95 -8.51 6.16
C SER A 21 10.72 -7.41 5.40
N GLN A 22 11.82 -7.77 4.74
CA GLN A 22 12.58 -6.86 3.89
C GLN A 22 11.75 -6.45 2.67
N ALA A 23 11.16 -7.41 1.96
CA ALA A 23 10.32 -7.14 0.80
C ALA A 23 9.12 -6.23 1.15
N PHE A 24 8.47 -6.47 2.30
CA PHE A 24 7.43 -5.59 2.81
C PHE A 24 7.96 -4.15 3.02
N SER A 25 9.12 -4.02 3.66
CA SER A 25 9.69 -2.71 3.98
C SER A 25 10.06 -1.92 2.72
N GLU A 26 10.63 -2.59 1.71
CA GLU A 26 10.94 -1.99 0.42
C GLU A 26 9.68 -1.52 -0.32
N VAL A 27 8.64 -2.33 -0.37
CA VAL A 27 7.38 -1.94 -1.03
C VAL A 27 6.72 -0.77 -0.29
N ALA A 28 6.66 -0.80 1.04
CA ALA A 28 6.11 0.30 1.83
C ALA A 28 6.92 1.60 1.69
N ARG A 29 8.24 1.49 1.48
CA ARG A 29 9.10 2.64 1.15
C ARG A 29 8.80 3.17 -0.25
N GLY A 30 8.71 2.31 -1.25
CA GLY A 30 8.35 2.71 -2.62
C GLY A 30 6.98 3.40 -2.69
N ILE A 31 6.02 2.97 -1.88
CA ILE A 31 4.74 3.67 -1.70
C ILE A 31 4.92 5.08 -1.14
N ARG A 32 5.77 5.25 -0.12
CA ARG A 32 6.10 6.58 0.41
C ARG A 32 6.73 7.47 -0.67
N GLU A 33 7.75 6.96 -1.34
CA GLU A 33 8.49 7.68 -2.39
C GLU A 33 7.56 8.10 -3.53
N SER A 34 6.60 7.25 -3.90
CA SER A 34 5.58 7.56 -4.89
C SER A 34 4.71 8.76 -4.48
N LEU A 35 4.39 8.92 -3.19
CA LEU A 35 3.68 10.09 -2.67
C LEU A 35 4.57 11.35 -2.65
N GLU A 36 5.87 11.19 -2.37
CA GLU A 36 6.82 12.29 -2.43
C GLU A 36 6.97 12.83 -3.87
N GLU A 37 7.04 11.93 -4.85
CA GLU A 37 7.06 12.30 -6.27
C GLU A 37 5.71 12.87 -6.74
N ALA A 38 4.58 12.31 -6.29
CA ALA A 38 3.27 12.89 -6.57
C ALA A 38 3.13 14.32 -6.01
N TYR A 39 3.63 14.57 -4.80
CA TYR A 39 3.64 15.93 -4.23
C TYR A 39 4.44 16.90 -5.09
N PHE A 40 5.61 16.49 -5.58
CA PHE A 40 6.40 17.28 -6.51
C PHE A 40 5.66 17.55 -7.83
N PHE A 41 5.05 16.52 -8.42
CA PHE A 41 4.25 16.65 -9.64
C PHE A 41 3.11 17.66 -9.46
N LEU A 42 2.39 17.58 -8.34
CA LEU A 42 1.28 18.49 -8.02
C LEU A 42 1.74 19.94 -7.88
N LYS A 43 2.93 20.18 -7.33
CA LYS A 43 3.51 21.54 -7.29
C LYS A 43 3.82 22.07 -8.68
N ILE A 44 4.34 21.23 -9.58
CA ILE A 44 4.58 21.64 -10.98
C ILE A 44 3.26 21.98 -11.66
N ALA A 45 2.25 21.12 -11.52
CA ALA A 45 0.95 21.29 -12.15
C ALA A 45 0.24 22.60 -11.72
N LYS A 46 0.44 23.04 -10.47
CA LYS A 46 -0.17 24.28 -9.94
C LYS A 46 0.54 25.57 -10.38
N ILE A 47 1.83 25.51 -10.67
CA ILE A 47 2.65 26.71 -10.90
C ILE A 47 2.73 27.08 -12.38
N HIS A 48 2.48 26.13 -13.28
CA HIS A 48 3.01 26.22 -14.63
C HIS A 48 1.95 26.28 -15.72
N ASP A 49 1.90 27.41 -16.42
CA ASP A 49 1.13 27.60 -17.65
C ASP A 49 2.01 27.92 -18.88
N GLY A 50 3.33 27.72 -18.78
CA GLY A 50 4.28 28.09 -19.84
C GLY A 50 5.75 27.98 -19.42
N PRO A 51 6.69 27.80 -20.36
CA PRO A 51 8.02 27.17 -20.17
C PRO A 51 8.82 27.65 -18.95
N MET A 52 9.40 26.70 -18.20
CA MET A 52 10.23 26.95 -17.02
C MET A 52 11.72 26.83 -17.37
N LYS A 53 12.56 27.73 -16.83
CA LYS A 53 14.02 27.59 -16.93
C LYS A 53 14.51 26.39 -16.11
N ALA A 54 15.51 25.69 -16.62
CA ALA A 54 16.06 24.48 -15.98
C ALA A 54 16.47 24.70 -14.51
N ASP A 55 17.09 25.84 -14.18
CA ASP A 55 17.51 26.14 -12.81
C ASP A 55 16.33 26.30 -11.84
N ALA A 56 15.25 26.94 -12.30
CA ALA A 56 14.03 27.10 -11.51
C ALA A 56 13.34 25.74 -11.28
N PHE A 57 13.32 24.88 -12.30
CA PHE A 57 12.80 23.52 -12.19
C PHE A 57 13.61 22.69 -11.18
N ASN A 58 14.94 22.74 -11.27
CA ASN A 58 15.83 22.03 -10.35
C ASN A 58 15.69 22.54 -8.91
N ALA A 59 15.51 23.85 -8.72
CA ALA A 59 15.25 24.42 -7.40
C ALA A 59 13.91 23.92 -6.83
N LEU A 60 12.83 23.99 -7.63
CA LEU A 60 11.51 23.50 -7.25
C LEU A 60 11.53 22.01 -6.89
N MET A 61 12.22 21.18 -7.68
CA MET A 61 12.36 19.74 -7.40
C MET A 61 13.05 19.49 -6.07
N ARG A 62 14.19 20.14 -5.82
CA ARG A 62 14.93 19.96 -4.55
C ARG A 62 14.13 20.40 -3.34
N GLU A 63 13.45 21.55 -3.44
CA GLU A 63 12.62 22.06 -2.35
C GLU A 63 11.42 21.15 -2.08
N SER A 64 10.72 20.73 -3.13
CA SER A 64 9.56 19.83 -3.04
C SER A 64 9.92 18.50 -2.41
N ARG A 65 11.02 17.87 -2.84
CA ARG A 65 11.52 16.62 -2.25
C ARG A 65 11.90 16.80 -0.78
N LYS A 66 12.62 17.88 -0.45
CA LYS A 66 13.02 18.19 0.94
C LYS A 66 11.82 18.37 1.85
N GLU A 67 10.77 19.05 1.38
CA GLU A 67 9.53 19.20 2.14
C GLU A 67 8.79 17.88 2.33
N ALA A 68 8.68 17.07 1.27
CA ALA A 68 7.96 15.79 1.30
C ALA A 68 8.65 14.78 2.22
N GLN A 69 9.97 14.66 2.11
CA GLN A 69 10.79 13.78 2.95
C GLN A 69 10.69 14.10 4.44
N ARG A 70 10.58 15.39 4.78
CA ARG A 70 10.43 15.87 6.17
C ARG A 70 9.02 15.72 6.71
N ALA A 71 8.02 15.59 5.84
CA ALA A 71 6.64 15.46 6.27
C ALA A 71 6.43 14.12 6.97
N LYS A 72 5.72 14.15 8.11
CA LYS A 72 5.18 12.93 8.68
C LYS A 72 4.18 12.33 7.68
N PHE A 73 4.01 11.02 7.73
CA PHE A 73 3.19 10.34 6.73
C PHE A 73 1.75 10.88 6.62
N PRO A 74 1.03 11.15 7.73
CA PRO A 74 -0.30 11.78 7.64
C PRO A 74 -0.28 13.15 6.96
N ASP A 75 0.72 13.97 7.26
CA ASP A 75 0.88 15.31 6.67
C ASP A 75 1.17 15.23 5.17
N LEU A 76 1.97 14.24 4.75
CA LEU A 76 2.26 14.00 3.33
C LEU A 76 1.01 13.61 2.56
N ILE A 77 0.22 12.67 3.10
CA ILE A 77 -1.07 12.27 2.51
C ILE A 77 -2.01 13.47 2.41
N ALA A 78 -2.13 14.29 3.46
CA ALA A 78 -2.97 15.48 3.46
C ALA A 78 -2.55 16.48 2.36
N LYS A 79 -1.24 16.72 2.23
CA LYS A 79 -0.68 17.58 1.18
C LYS A 79 -0.95 17.05 -0.23
N VAL A 80 -0.80 15.75 -0.44
CA VAL A 80 -1.08 15.11 -1.74
C VAL A 80 -2.58 15.22 -2.06
N ASN A 81 -3.46 14.86 -1.13
CA ASN A 81 -4.92 14.93 -1.32
C ASN A 81 -5.42 16.33 -1.68
N GLN A 82 -4.76 17.41 -1.23
CA GLN A 82 -5.09 18.79 -1.60
C GLN A 82 -4.77 19.16 -3.07
N GLY A 83 -3.99 18.35 -3.78
CA GLY A 83 -3.69 18.56 -5.19
C GLY A 83 -4.34 17.55 -6.13
N LEU A 84 -4.86 16.43 -5.60
CA LEU A 84 -5.56 15.43 -6.40
C LEU A 84 -6.94 15.90 -6.82
N THR A 85 -7.49 15.30 -7.89
CA THR A 85 -8.88 15.55 -8.33
C THR A 85 -9.89 15.07 -7.30
N GLU A 86 -9.54 14.02 -6.56
CA GLU A 86 -10.30 13.47 -5.44
C GLU A 86 -9.34 12.94 -4.37
N ALA A 87 -9.79 12.83 -3.12
CA ALA A 87 -8.96 12.26 -2.06
C ALA A 87 -8.67 10.77 -2.31
N LEU A 88 -7.49 10.30 -1.90
CA LEU A 88 -7.14 8.88 -1.95
C LEU A 88 -8.14 8.05 -1.14
N VAL A 89 -8.63 6.97 -1.73
CA VAL A 89 -9.64 6.09 -1.12
C VAL A 89 -9.05 5.30 0.04
N PHE A 90 -7.75 5.01 -0.01
CA PHE A 90 -7.09 4.07 0.89
C PHE A 90 -6.16 4.73 1.92
N ALA A 91 -6.37 6.00 2.24
CA ALA A 91 -5.47 6.74 3.12
C ALA A 91 -5.25 6.06 4.49
N ALA A 92 -6.28 5.41 5.03
CA ALA A 92 -6.20 4.68 6.29
C ALA A 92 -5.34 3.41 6.18
N GLU A 93 -5.54 2.63 5.12
CA GLU A 93 -4.77 1.41 4.87
C GLU A 93 -3.29 1.71 4.65
N PHE A 94 -2.97 2.76 3.89
CA PHE A 94 -1.59 3.24 3.76
C PHE A 94 -0.99 3.66 5.10
N HIS A 95 -1.76 4.34 5.95
CA HIS A 95 -1.27 4.71 7.28
C HIS A 95 -0.90 3.48 8.10
N SER A 96 -1.74 2.45 8.07
CA SER A 96 -1.48 1.16 8.73
C SER A 96 -0.23 0.46 8.18
N LEU A 97 -0.03 0.48 6.84
CA LEU A 97 1.16 -0.05 6.18
C LEU A 97 2.43 0.61 6.71
N GLN A 98 2.41 1.93 6.88
CA GLN A 98 3.58 2.66 7.39
C GLN A 98 3.84 2.46 8.88
N LYS A 99 2.80 2.26 9.70
CA LYS A 99 3.00 1.86 11.11
C LYS A 99 3.74 0.53 11.19
N VAL A 100 3.32 -0.45 10.39
CA VAL A 100 3.98 -1.78 10.32
C VAL A 100 5.43 -1.65 9.82
N ARG A 101 5.66 -0.85 8.76
CA ARG A 101 7.02 -0.58 8.25
C ARG A 101 7.92 0.00 9.35
N ASN A 102 7.45 1.01 10.07
CA ASN A 102 8.21 1.65 11.14
C ASN A 102 8.54 0.64 12.27
N CYS A 103 7.62 -0.27 12.59
CA CYS A 103 7.85 -1.33 13.56
C CYS A 103 8.92 -2.33 13.07
N LEU A 104 8.88 -2.72 11.79
CA LEU A 104 9.89 -3.59 11.18
C LEU A 104 11.28 -2.93 11.16
N GLU A 105 11.36 -1.67 10.70
CA GLU A 105 12.62 -0.95 10.51
C GLU A 105 13.29 -0.54 11.84
N HIS A 106 12.50 -0.16 12.84
CA HIS A 106 13.05 0.47 14.04
C HIS A 106 12.93 -0.34 15.33
N ARG A 107 12.13 -1.42 15.34
CA ARG A 107 11.89 -2.27 16.51
C ARG A 107 12.19 -3.75 16.22
N GLY A 108 12.85 -4.03 15.09
CA GLY A 108 13.14 -5.41 14.66
C GLY A 108 11.87 -6.24 14.43
N GLY A 109 10.75 -5.59 14.15
CA GLY A 109 9.45 -6.22 13.92
C GLY A 109 8.72 -6.68 15.18
N THR A 110 9.17 -6.31 16.38
CA THR A 110 8.45 -6.63 17.63
C THR A 110 7.58 -5.44 18.04
N VAL A 111 6.27 -5.67 18.22
CA VAL A 111 5.31 -4.60 18.51
C VAL A 111 5.50 -4.05 19.91
N GLY A 112 5.83 -2.76 20.02
CA GLY A 112 5.88 -2.02 21.28
C GLY A 112 4.64 -1.16 21.51
N ALA A 113 4.52 -0.60 22.72
CA ALA A 113 3.40 0.27 23.10
C ALA A 113 3.23 1.51 22.20
N GLN A 114 4.31 1.99 21.59
CA GLN A 114 4.33 3.12 20.66
C GLN A 114 3.81 2.78 19.25
N ASP A 115 3.77 1.49 18.89
CA ASP A 115 3.33 1.02 17.58
C ASP A 115 1.84 0.66 17.60
N ALA A 116 1.32 0.29 18.78
CA ALA A 116 -0.07 -0.03 19.03
C ALA A 116 -0.98 1.22 19.13
N ASP A 117 -2.26 1.03 18.78
CA ASP A 117 -3.32 2.01 19.08
C ASP A 117 -3.79 1.89 20.54
N ALA A 118 -4.82 2.64 20.94
CA ALA A 118 -5.30 2.72 22.32
C ALA A 118 -5.67 1.33 22.92
N ASP A 119 -6.07 0.39 22.08
CA ASP A 119 -6.43 -0.99 22.46
C ASP A 119 -5.22 -1.93 22.61
N GLY A 120 -3.99 -1.43 22.48
CA GLY A 120 -2.77 -2.23 22.63
C GLY A 120 -2.46 -3.13 21.43
N VAL A 121 -3.04 -2.83 20.26
CA VAL A 121 -2.88 -3.61 19.02
C VAL A 121 -2.33 -2.73 17.90
N LEU A 122 -1.36 -3.25 17.15
CA LEU A 122 -0.96 -2.71 15.86
C LEU A 122 -1.79 -3.41 14.77
N ILE A 123 -2.53 -2.63 13.97
CA ILE A 123 -3.35 -3.15 12.88
C ILE A 123 -2.65 -2.90 11.55
N LEU A 124 -2.54 -3.94 10.72
CA LEU A 124 -2.30 -3.84 9.28
C LEU A 124 -3.65 -4.01 8.57
N SER A 125 -4.08 -3.00 7.83
CA SER A 125 -5.29 -3.03 7.01
C SER A 125 -4.92 -2.82 5.55
N MET A 126 -5.39 -3.68 4.65
CA MET A 126 -5.05 -3.63 3.23
C MET A 126 -6.29 -3.92 2.38
N PRO A 127 -6.51 -3.23 1.25
CA PRO A 127 -7.54 -3.62 0.31
C PRO A 127 -7.19 -4.94 -0.36
N ARG A 128 -8.20 -5.77 -0.57
CA ARG A 128 -8.11 -7.05 -1.27
C ARG A 128 -9.29 -7.15 -2.24
N ILE A 129 -9.07 -7.86 -3.34
CA ILE A 129 -10.17 -8.26 -4.21
C ILE A 129 -10.61 -9.65 -3.78
N LYS A 130 -11.82 -9.73 -3.21
CA LYS A 130 -12.52 -10.97 -2.94
C LYS A 130 -13.19 -11.40 -4.24
N LEU A 131 -12.85 -12.59 -4.72
CA LEU A 131 -13.60 -13.25 -5.78
C LEU A 131 -14.51 -14.29 -5.13
N SER A 132 -15.78 -14.31 -5.51
CA SER A 132 -16.75 -15.23 -4.93
C SER A 132 -17.79 -15.67 -5.94
N TYR A 133 -18.52 -16.73 -5.61
CA TYR A 133 -19.67 -17.19 -6.40
C TYR A 133 -20.78 -17.68 -5.50
N MET A 134 -22.00 -17.78 -6.04
CA MET A 134 -23.16 -18.28 -5.30
C MET A 134 -23.39 -19.77 -5.55
N ARG A 135 -23.24 -20.60 -4.51
CA ARG A 135 -23.67 -21.99 -4.50
C ARG A 135 -25.06 -22.08 -3.87
N GLY A 136 -26.10 -22.16 -4.71
CA GLY A 136 -27.47 -21.90 -4.28
C GLY A 136 -27.62 -20.50 -3.65
N THR A 137 -27.74 -20.43 -2.33
CA THR A 137 -27.87 -19.16 -1.56
C THR A 137 -26.64 -18.79 -0.74
N GLU A 138 -25.59 -19.63 -0.77
CA GLU A 138 -24.36 -19.40 -0.02
C GLU A 138 -23.31 -18.71 -0.91
N GLU A 139 -22.71 -17.64 -0.41
CA GLU A 139 -21.57 -16.99 -1.05
C GLU A 139 -20.28 -17.73 -0.68
N ILE A 140 -19.64 -18.34 -1.66
CA ILE A 140 -18.37 -19.04 -1.50
C ILE A 140 -17.25 -18.17 -2.06
N GLU A 141 -16.27 -17.86 -1.21
CA GLU A 141 -15.05 -17.20 -1.65
C GLU A 141 -14.16 -18.17 -2.42
N LEU A 142 -13.63 -17.73 -3.57
CA LEU A 142 -12.74 -18.51 -4.41
C LEU A 142 -11.34 -18.55 -3.81
N GLU A 143 -10.83 -19.76 -3.60
CA GLU A 143 -9.46 -20.04 -3.20
C GLU A 143 -8.70 -20.78 -4.31
N PRO A 144 -7.36 -20.72 -4.35
CA PRO A 144 -6.57 -21.49 -5.31
C PRO A 144 -6.91 -22.99 -5.26
N GLY A 145 -7.23 -23.56 -6.43
CA GLY A 145 -7.58 -24.98 -6.55
C GLY A 145 -9.03 -25.33 -6.24
N CYS A 146 -9.89 -24.36 -5.89
CA CYS A 146 -11.31 -24.61 -5.72
C CYS A 146 -11.97 -25.02 -7.05
N THR A 147 -12.97 -25.91 -6.95
CA THR A 147 -13.83 -26.27 -8.08
C THR A 147 -15.12 -25.47 -7.96
N VAL A 148 -15.47 -24.74 -9.01
CA VAL A 148 -16.71 -23.98 -9.06
C VAL A 148 -17.85 -24.90 -9.46
N ASP A 149 -18.83 -25.05 -8.56
CA ASP A 149 -20.03 -25.86 -8.75
C ASP A 149 -21.25 -25.05 -8.27
N PRO A 150 -22.27 -24.78 -9.13
CA PRO A 150 -23.46 -24.03 -8.75
C PRO A 150 -24.25 -24.68 -7.59
N GLY A 151 -24.09 -25.99 -7.37
CA GLY A 151 -24.85 -26.74 -6.35
C GLY A 151 -26.33 -26.91 -6.70
N ASP A 152 -26.72 -26.63 -7.94
CA ASP A 152 -28.07 -26.73 -8.50
C ASP A 152 -28.01 -27.08 -10.00
N GLU A 153 -29.14 -27.01 -10.72
CA GLU A 153 -29.24 -27.39 -12.13
C GLU A 153 -28.64 -26.36 -13.12
N ARG A 154 -28.13 -25.20 -12.64
CA ARG A 154 -27.52 -24.20 -13.51
C ARG A 154 -26.29 -24.77 -14.19
N LYS A 155 -26.08 -24.36 -15.45
CA LYS A 155 -24.90 -24.72 -16.23
C LYS A 155 -23.74 -23.74 -16.08
N ASP A 156 -24.06 -22.52 -15.68
CA ASP A 156 -23.14 -21.40 -15.55
C ASP A 156 -23.20 -20.82 -14.14
N VAL A 157 -22.07 -20.32 -13.68
CA VAL A 157 -21.91 -19.65 -12.39
C VAL A 157 -21.31 -18.28 -12.62
N GLU A 158 -21.97 -17.25 -12.07
CA GLU A 158 -21.43 -15.90 -12.05
C GLU A 158 -20.33 -15.79 -10.99
N ILE A 159 -19.19 -15.20 -11.38
CA ILE A 159 -18.12 -14.83 -10.46
C ILE A 159 -18.27 -13.35 -10.13
N TYR A 160 -18.45 -13.06 -8.86
CA TYR A 160 -18.49 -11.72 -8.32
C TYR A 160 -17.09 -11.29 -7.90
N SER A 161 -16.79 -10.01 -8.11
CA SER A 161 -15.54 -9.39 -7.68
C SER A 161 -15.89 -8.20 -6.80
N GLN A 162 -15.44 -8.24 -5.55
CA GLN A 162 -15.68 -7.18 -4.59
C GLN A 162 -14.39 -6.74 -3.94
N ARG A 163 -14.22 -5.43 -3.79
CA ARG A 163 -13.17 -4.87 -2.95
C ARG A 163 -13.57 -4.96 -1.48
N VAL A 164 -12.74 -5.61 -0.67
CA VAL A 164 -12.89 -5.73 0.78
C VAL A 164 -11.61 -5.24 1.47
N THR A 165 -11.69 -4.88 2.75
CA THR A 165 -10.50 -4.56 3.55
C THR A 165 -10.18 -5.75 4.45
N ARG A 166 -8.98 -6.31 4.30
CA ARG A 166 -8.47 -7.35 5.18
C ARG A 166 -7.65 -6.70 6.30
N THR A 167 -7.87 -7.13 7.53
CA THR A 167 -7.13 -6.65 8.69
C THR A 167 -6.34 -7.77 9.35
N ARG A 168 -5.12 -7.47 9.77
CA ARG A 168 -4.32 -8.32 10.65
C ARG A 168 -3.91 -7.53 11.88
N ALA A 169 -4.17 -8.10 13.05
CA ALA A 169 -3.89 -7.53 14.35
C ALA A 169 -2.63 -8.16 14.94
N TYR A 170 -1.73 -7.33 15.45
CA TYR A 170 -0.53 -7.75 16.18
C TYR A 170 -0.58 -7.19 17.60
N ARG A 171 -0.45 -8.05 18.61
CA ARG A 171 -0.46 -7.67 20.02
C ARG A 171 0.91 -7.17 20.49
N LEU A 172 0.95 -6.48 21.63
CA LEU A 172 2.21 -6.10 22.27
C LEU A 172 3.14 -7.32 22.47
N GLY A 173 4.41 -7.17 22.13
CA GLY A 173 5.42 -8.22 22.20
C GLY A 173 5.34 -9.24 21.05
N GLU A 174 4.31 -9.19 20.20
CA GLU A 174 4.20 -10.04 19.03
C GLU A 174 5.22 -9.62 17.97
N ARG A 175 5.79 -10.62 17.27
CA ARG A 175 6.66 -10.38 16.12
C ARG A 175 5.83 -10.38 14.85
N ILE A 176 5.97 -9.33 14.06
CA ILE A 176 5.41 -9.22 12.71
C ILE A 176 6.11 -10.26 11.82
N THR A 177 5.30 -11.12 11.21
CA THR A 177 5.73 -12.15 10.24
C THR A 177 4.70 -12.24 9.14
N PHE A 178 5.12 -12.62 7.93
CA PHE A 178 4.23 -12.79 6.80
C PHE A 178 4.44 -14.16 6.16
N THR A 179 3.39 -14.75 5.61
CA THR A 179 3.52 -15.84 4.64
C THR A 179 3.76 -15.28 3.23
N ALA A 180 4.14 -16.14 2.28
CA ALA A 180 4.28 -15.75 0.89
C ALA A 180 2.96 -15.26 0.30
N ASP A 181 1.85 -15.93 0.63
CA ASP A 181 0.50 -15.57 0.15
C ASP A 181 0.07 -14.20 0.70
N GLU A 182 0.32 -13.95 1.98
CA GLU A 182 0.06 -12.64 2.59
C GLU A 182 0.89 -11.54 1.92
N PHE A 183 2.17 -11.81 1.60
CA PHE A 183 3.00 -10.85 0.90
C PHE A 183 2.49 -10.58 -0.52
N GLN A 184 2.03 -11.60 -1.25
CA GLN A 184 1.43 -11.43 -2.57
C GLN A 184 0.20 -10.50 -2.49
N GLU A 185 -0.68 -10.69 -1.51
CA GLU A 185 -1.83 -9.82 -1.30
C GLU A 185 -1.40 -8.38 -0.96
N ILE A 186 -0.38 -8.21 -0.11
CA ILE A 186 0.18 -6.90 0.24
C ILE A 186 0.75 -6.18 -0.98
N ALA A 187 1.52 -6.87 -1.82
CA ALA A 187 2.08 -6.31 -3.04
C ALA A 187 0.98 -5.91 -4.04
N PHE A 188 -0.06 -6.73 -4.15
CA PHE A 188 -1.22 -6.41 -4.99
C PHE A 188 -1.98 -5.19 -4.47
N ALA A 189 -2.23 -5.10 -3.16
CA ALA A 189 -2.84 -3.93 -2.53
C ALA A 189 -2.04 -2.65 -2.81
N CYS A 190 -0.70 -2.72 -2.78
CA CYS A 190 0.18 -1.62 -3.16
C CYS A 190 0.03 -1.20 -4.64
N THR A 191 -0.32 -2.14 -5.52
CA THR A 191 -0.67 -1.80 -6.92
C THR A 191 -2.01 -1.05 -6.99
N LEU A 192 -3.03 -1.47 -6.22
CA LEU A 192 -4.32 -0.77 -6.16
C LEU A 192 -4.15 0.68 -5.67
N PHE A 193 -3.31 0.85 -4.66
CA PHE A 193 -2.89 2.13 -4.10
C PHE A 193 -2.26 3.07 -5.13
N LEU A 194 -1.27 2.57 -5.89
CA LEU A 194 -0.64 3.34 -6.95
C LEU A 194 -1.62 3.66 -8.08
N GLY A 195 -2.50 2.72 -8.42
CA GLY A 195 -3.56 2.93 -9.40
C GLY A 195 -4.51 4.07 -8.98
N ASP A 196 -4.95 4.08 -7.72
CA ASP A 196 -5.79 5.14 -7.16
C ASP A 196 -5.10 6.50 -7.21
N LEU A 197 -3.81 6.56 -6.81
CA LEU A 197 -3.01 7.77 -6.86
C LEU A 197 -2.89 8.32 -8.28
N VAL A 198 -2.46 7.48 -9.23
CA VAL A 198 -2.25 7.89 -10.63
C VAL A 198 -3.56 8.33 -11.29
N ALA A 199 -4.66 7.63 -11.03
CA ALA A 199 -5.97 7.97 -11.60
C ALA A 199 -6.47 9.36 -11.17
N LYS A 200 -6.03 9.84 -10.00
CA LYS A 200 -6.45 11.10 -9.37
C LYS A 200 -5.44 12.24 -9.53
N LEU A 201 -4.30 11.98 -10.16
CA LEU A 201 -3.39 13.05 -10.56
C LEU A 201 -4.06 13.91 -11.63
N PRO A 202 -3.89 15.25 -11.58
CA PRO A 202 -4.41 16.13 -12.61
C PRO A 202 -3.78 15.78 -13.96
N LYS A 203 -4.61 15.67 -14.99
CA LYS A 203 -4.18 15.36 -16.35
C LYS A 203 -3.90 16.67 -17.09
N ALA A 204 -2.70 16.81 -17.65
CA ALA A 204 -2.47 17.85 -18.64
C ALA A 204 -3.24 17.50 -19.90
N THR A 205 -4.28 18.25 -20.29
CA THR A 205 -4.92 17.99 -21.57
C THR A 205 -4.11 18.61 -22.72
N PRO A 206 -4.08 18.00 -23.91
CA PRO A 206 -3.40 18.57 -25.08
C PRO A 206 -3.92 19.97 -25.48
N GLY A 207 -5.12 20.36 -25.02
CA GLY A 207 -5.70 21.68 -25.24
C GLY A 207 -5.12 22.77 -24.35
N ASP A 208 -4.68 22.42 -23.14
CA ASP A 208 -4.11 23.34 -22.15
C ASP A 208 -2.67 23.72 -22.53
N LEU A 209 -1.92 22.75 -23.06
CA LEU A 209 -0.58 22.96 -23.64
C LEU A 209 -0.59 23.89 -24.88
N LYS A 210 -1.72 24.01 -25.58
CA LYS A 210 -1.89 24.94 -26.71
C LYS A 210 -2.43 26.31 -26.30
N ARG A 211 -2.98 26.47 -25.09
CA ARG A 211 -3.66 27.70 -24.66
C ARG A 211 -3.04 28.39 -23.45
N GLY A 212 -2.02 27.81 -22.81
CA GLY A 212 -1.38 28.41 -21.63
C GLY A 212 -2.40 28.72 -20.53
N LYS A 213 -3.35 27.80 -20.34
CA LYS A 213 -4.33 27.82 -19.26
C LYS A 213 -4.54 26.40 -18.73
N LEU A 214 -4.10 26.15 -17.51
CA LEU A 214 -4.43 25.00 -16.68
C LEU A 214 -5.32 25.53 -15.53
N VAL A 215 -6.51 24.93 -15.39
CA VAL A 215 -7.45 25.19 -14.28
C VAL A 215 -7.15 24.22 -13.14
#